data_AF-A0A519MU64-F1
#
_entry.id   AF-A0A519MU64-F1
#
_cell.length_a   1.000
_cell.length_b   1.000
_cell.length_c   1.000
_cell.angle_alpha   90.00
_cell.angle_beta   90.00
_cell.angle_gamma   90.00
#
_symmetry.space_group_name_H-M   'P 1'
#
loop_
_entity.id
_entity.type
_entity.pdbx_description
1 polymer ?
#
loop_
_entity_poly.entity_id
_entity_poly.type
_entity_poly.pdbx_seq_one_letter_code
_entity_poly.pdbx_strand_id
1 'polypeptide(L)'
;MHLTIPEAITYATRILVFTTFMASVCYLNTKDFDHKILIWILSTSLLNECTIFFLADTSFPLKTSQSILLSLHQILWLVLISRFWKRRDKQTFLVGIVIFFLMDSLCIEGFESVACYTLVLTSLCYLTIFAAYSTKLLKNENFNAFMADRFILLSAPLLFFFGMSAILGFRSNPLSTTEINGIQLYKIVNITINVTYYPLLLVYIYRQKKAYVI
;
A
#
# COMPACT_ATOMS: atom_id res chain seq x y z
N MET A 1 -28.00 -18.36 3.41
CA MET A 1 -27.43 -17.49 2.37
C MET A 1 -25.99 -17.93 2.15
N HIS A 2 -25.72 -18.72 1.12
CA HIS A 2 -24.35 -19.15 0.81
C HIS A 2 -23.65 -18.01 0.07
N LEU A 3 -22.65 -17.38 0.69
CA LEU A 3 -21.79 -16.41 0.02
C LEU A 3 -21.05 -17.09 -1.12
N THR A 4 -20.98 -16.45 -2.27
CA THR A 4 -20.10 -16.91 -3.33
C THR A 4 -18.64 -16.70 -2.89
N ILE A 5 -17.71 -17.55 -3.35
CA ILE A 5 -16.28 -17.44 -3.02
C ILE A 5 -15.74 -16.00 -3.21
N PRO A 6 -16.07 -15.29 -4.31
CA PRO A 6 -15.62 -13.92 -4.52
C PRO A 6 -16.13 -12.92 -3.47
N GLU A 7 -17.38 -13.04 -3.04
CA GLU A 7 -17.96 -12.15 -2.02
C GLU A 7 -17.30 -12.38 -0.67
N ALA A 8 -17.11 -13.65 -0.28
CA ALA A 8 -16.45 -14.01 0.97
C ALA A 8 -15.04 -13.41 1.06
N ILE A 9 -14.29 -13.43 -0.04
CA ILE A 9 -12.95 -12.81 -0.14
C ILE A 9 -13.02 -11.30 0.08
N THR A 10 -13.95 -10.60 -0.56
CA THR A 10 -14.11 -9.15 -0.39
C THR A 10 -14.45 -8.78 1.05
N TYR A 11 -15.36 -9.52 1.69
CA TYR A 11 -15.68 -9.32 3.11
C TYR A 11 -14.48 -9.58 4.02
N ALA A 12 -13.71 -10.64 3.76
CA ALA A 12 -12.51 -10.94 4.53
C ALA A 12 -11.47 -9.82 4.46
N THR A 13 -11.22 -9.26 3.27
CA THR A 13 -10.31 -8.10 3.11
C THR A 13 -10.80 -6.88 3.89
N ARG A 14 -12.09 -6.57 3.82
CA ARG A 14 -12.68 -5.44 4.58
C ARG A 14 -12.51 -5.60 6.08
N ILE A 15 -12.75 -6.81 6.60
CA ILE A 15 -12.54 -7.13 8.02
C ILE A 15 -11.06 -6.98 8.38
N LEU A 16 -10.14 -7.45 7.54
CA LEU A 16 -8.69 -7.30 7.75
C LEU A 16 -8.26 -5.83 7.79
N VAL A 17 -8.74 -5.01 6.85
CA VAL A 17 -8.47 -3.56 6.81
C VAL A 17 -8.94 -2.91 8.11
N PHE A 18 -10.20 -3.16 8.48
CA PHE A 18 -10.82 -2.55 9.66
C PHE A 18 -10.13 -2.97 10.95
N THR A 19 -9.87 -4.28 11.13
CA THR A 19 -9.20 -4.80 12.32
C THR A 19 -7.77 -4.28 12.45
N THR A 20 -7.02 -4.21 11.35
CA THR A 20 -5.67 -3.65 11.33
C THR A 20 -5.69 -2.15 11.65
N PHE A 21 -6.64 -1.41 11.09
CA PHE A 21 -6.83 0.01 11.41
C PHE A 21 -7.14 0.22 12.89
N MET A 22 -8.13 -0.50 13.44
CA MET A 22 -8.49 -0.40 14.86
C MET A 22 -7.32 -0.76 15.77
N ALA A 23 -6.59 -1.84 15.46
CA ALA A 23 -5.39 -2.20 16.18
C ALA A 23 -4.33 -1.08 16.16
N SER A 24 -4.15 -0.42 15.00
CA SER A 24 -3.19 0.67 14.85
C SER A 24 -3.55 1.88 15.71
N VAL A 25 -4.83 2.28 15.74
CA VAL A 25 -5.31 3.41 16.53
C VAL A 25 -5.20 3.14 18.03
N CYS A 26 -5.49 1.90 18.46
CA CYS A 26 -5.45 1.54 19.87
C CYS A 26 -4.04 1.35 20.42
N TYR A 27 -3.09 0.87 19.61
CA TYR A 27 -1.79 0.40 20.11
C TYR A 27 -0.58 1.23 19.66
N LEU A 28 -0.69 2.03 18.60
CA LEU A 28 0.44 2.83 18.14
C LEU A 28 0.45 4.21 18.78
N ASN A 29 1.64 4.63 19.21
CA ASN A 29 1.86 5.96 19.77
C ASN A 29 1.96 7.02 18.64
N THR A 30 1.00 7.94 18.58
CA THR A 30 0.92 9.01 17.56
C THR A 30 2.04 10.05 17.63
N LYS A 31 2.84 10.06 18.71
CA LYS A 31 4.05 10.89 18.81
C LYS A 31 5.21 10.34 17.97
N ASP A 32 5.23 9.03 17.73
CA ASP A 32 6.22 8.42 16.84
C ASP A 32 5.84 8.67 15.37
N PHE A 33 6.83 9.05 14.56
CA PHE A 33 6.62 9.39 13.16
C PHE A 33 6.18 8.18 12.33
N ASP A 34 6.81 7.02 12.50
CA ASP A 34 6.51 5.82 11.71
C ASP A 34 5.09 5.34 12.04
N HIS A 35 4.71 5.38 13.32
CA HIS A 35 3.36 5.10 13.79
C HIS A 35 2.31 6.03 13.19
N LYS A 36 2.58 7.34 13.24
CA LYS A 36 1.67 8.34 12.68
C LYS A 36 1.45 8.09 11.19
N ILE A 37 2.51 7.87 10.42
CA ILE A 37 2.40 7.60 8.98
C ILE A 37 1.68 6.28 8.72
N LEU A 38 1.93 5.21 9.48
CA LEU A 38 1.20 3.95 9.35
C LEU A 38 -0.30 4.12 9.60
N ILE A 39 -0.70 4.90 10.60
CA ILE A 39 -2.12 5.22 10.83
C ILE A 39 -2.70 5.92 9.60
N TRP A 40 -2.00 6.90 9.01
CA TRP A 40 -2.45 7.55 7.77
C TRP A 40 -2.57 6.57 6.60
N ILE A 41 -1.64 5.63 6.45
CA ILE A 41 -1.68 4.58 5.42
C ILE A 41 -2.92 3.70 5.59
N LEU A 42 -3.22 3.28 6.83
CA LEU A 42 -4.39 2.46 7.13
C LEU A 42 -5.69 3.25 7.00
N SER A 43 -5.67 4.55 7.32
CA SER A 43 -6.79 5.47 7.08
C SER A 43 -7.11 5.57 5.59
N THR A 44 -6.11 5.70 4.70
CA THR A 44 -6.38 5.74 3.26
C THR A 44 -6.94 4.41 2.74
N SER A 45 -6.47 3.27 3.25
CA SER A 45 -7.07 1.96 2.94
C SER A 45 -8.52 1.84 3.41
N LEU A 46 -8.83 2.28 4.65
CA LEU A 46 -10.19 2.26 5.18
C LEU A 46 -11.11 3.19 4.41
N LEU A 47 -10.65 4.41 4.10
CA LEU A 47 -11.39 5.37 3.28
C LEU A 47 -11.71 4.78 1.91
N ASN A 48 -10.78 4.07 1.28
CA ASN A 48 -11.01 3.44 -0.01
C ASN A 48 -12.12 2.37 0.06
N GLU A 49 -12.12 1.53 1.10
CA GLU A 49 -13.21 0.56 1.30
C GLU A 49 -14.56 1.24 1.56
N CYS A 50 -14.58 2.32 2.35
CA CYS A 50 -15.78 3.13 2.56
C CYS A 50 -16.28 3.74 1.24
N THR A 51 -15.38 4.33 0.44
CA THR A 51 -15.73 4.89 -0.87
C THR A 51 -16.34 3.83 -1.79
N ILE A 52 -15.76 2.63 -1.83
CA ILE A 52 -16.33 1.51 -2.59
C ILE A 52 -17.72 1.14 -2.07
N PHE A 53 -17.90 1.05 -0.76
CA PHE A 53 -19.19 0.67 -0.17
C PHE A 53 -20.29 1.70 -0.44
N PHE A 54 -19.99 3.00 -0.28
CA PHE A 54 -21.00 4.06 -0.43
C PHE A 54 -21.25 4.47 -1.88
N LEU A 55 -20.24 4.43 -2.74
CA LEU A 55 -20.35 4.90 -4.12
C LEU A 55 -20.64 3.77 -5.13
N ALA A 56 -20.65 2.50 -4.71
CA ALA A 56 -20.96 1.37 -5.58
C ALA A 56 -22.31 1.53 -6.31
N ASP A 57 -23.29 2.14 -5.65
CA ASP A 57 -24.65 2.34 -6.18
C ASP A 57 -24.89 3.74 -6.76
N THR A 58 -23.85 4.59 -6.82
CA THR A 58 -23.97 5.98 -7.29
C THR A 58 -23.34 6.14 -8.68
N SER A 59 -23.86 7.08 -9.48
CA SER A 59 -23.27 7.47 -10.77
C SER A 59 -21.96 8.26 -10.66
N PHE A 60 -21.38 8.37 -9.47
CA PHE A 60 -20.14 9.11 -9.24
C PHE A 60 -18.94 8.36 -9.84
N PRO A 61 -17.90 9.05 -10.37
CA PRO A 61 -16.75 8.38 -10.96
C PRO A 61 -15.90 7.68 -9.90
N LEU A 62 -16.29 6.46 -9.54
CA LEU A 62 -15.63 5.58 -8.56
C LEU A 62 -14.13 5.43 -8.85
N LYS A 63 -13.76 5.34 -10.14
CA LYS A 63 -12.38 5.20 -10.60
C LYS A 63 -11.51 6.38 -10.18
N THR A 64 -12.01 7.61 -10.25
CA THR A 64 -11.25 8.82 -9.88
C THR A 64 -10.92 8.82 -8.39
N SER A 65 -11.91 8.54 -7.54
CA SER A 65 -11.71 8.49 -6.09
C SER A 65 -10.74 7.38 -5.70
N GLN A 66 -10.85 6.21 -6.34
CA GLN A 66 -9.91 5.09 -6.13
C GLN A 66 -8.49 5.45 -6.56
N SER A 67 -8.31 6.11 -7.71
CA SER A 67 -6.99 6.59 -8.17
C SER A 67 -6.34 7.53 -7.17
N ILE A 68 -7.09 8.50 -6.65
CA ILE A 68 -6.57 9.47 -5.68
C ILE A 68 -6.15 8.77 -4.39
N LEU A 69 -7.00 7.90 -3.84
CA LEU A 69 -6.71 7.17 -2.59
C LEU A 69 -5.55 6.20 -2.76
N LEU A 70 -5.46 5.53 -3.90
CA LEU A 70 -4.36 4.64 -4.26
C LEU A 70 -3.02 5.42 -4.35
N SER A 71 -3.00 6.55 -5.05
CA SER A 71 -1.79 7.39 -5.15
C SER A 71 -1.38 7.96 -3.79
N LEU A 72 -2.33 8.42 -2.98
CA LEU A 72 -2.06 8.87 -1.61
C LEU A 72 -1.44 7.75 -0.77
N HIS A 73 -1.99 6.54 -0.87
CA HIS A 73 -1.46 5.36 -0.17
C HIS A 73 0.01 5.07 -0.56
N GLN A 74 0.34 5.12 -1.85
CA GLN A 74 1.71 4.91 -2.35
C GLN A 74 2.67 6.02 -1.91
N ILE A 75 2.24 7.27 -1.97
CA ILE A 75 3.04 8.42 -1.54
C ILE A 75 3.36 8.31 -0.05
N LEU A 76 2.41 7.91 0.80
CA LEU A 76 2.66 7.73 2.23
C LEU A 76 3.71 6.65 2.51
N TRP A 77 3.70 5.55 1.75
CA TRP A 77 4.76 4.54 1.81
C TRP A 77 6.12 5.09 1.40
N LEU A 78 6.19 5.89 0.32
CA LEU A 78 7.42 6.56 -0.07
C LEU A 78 7.93 7.55 0.99
N VAL A 79 7.02 8.28 1.65
CA VAL A 79 7.36 9.16 2.78
C VAL A 79 8.02 8.35 3.89
N LEU A 80 7.49 7.18 4.22
CA LEU A 80 8.02 6.32 5.28
C LEU A 80 9.45 5.82 4.97
N ILE A 81 9.69 5.32 3.75
CA ILE A 81 11.00 4.78 3.36
C ILE A 81 12.03 5.89 3.11
N SER A 82 11.62 7.08 2.67
CA SER A 82 12.51 8.21 2.41
C SER A 82 13.21 8.79 3.66
N ARG A 83 12.86 8.31 4.86
CA ARG A 83 13.45 8.74 6.14
C ARG A 83 14.95 8.49 6.24
N PHE A 84 15.52 7.61 5.42
CA PHE A 84 16.98 7.36 5.39
C PHE A 84 17.78 8.42 4.63
N TRP A 85 17.11 9.35 3.95
CA TRP A 85 17.76 10.38 3.17
C TRP A 85 17.94 11.68 3.95
N LYS A 86 18.89 12.49 3.49
CA LYS A 86 19.05 13.87 3.97
C LYS A 86 17.79 14.66 3.64
N ARG A 87 17.45 15.63 4.49
CA ARG A 87 16.22 16.42 4.39
C ARG A 87 16.01 17.03 2.99
N ARG A 88 17.06 17.58 2.39
CA ARG A 88 17.00 18.20 1.05
C ARG A 88 16.65 17.18 -0.03
N ASP A 89 17.41 16.10 -0.12
CA ASP A 89 17.21 15.03 -1.11
C ASP A 89 15.82 14.40 -0.99
N LYS A 90 15.39 14.15 0.25
CA LYS A 90 14.03 13.69 0.56
C LYS A 90 12.96 14.64 0.05
N GLN A 91 13.09 15.95 0.34
CA GLN A 91 12.10 16.93 -0.08
C GLN A 91 12.03 17.04 -1.61
N THR A 92 13.18 17.11 -2.29
CA THR A 92 13.24 17.16 -3.76
C THR A 92 12.61 15.92 -4.38
N PHE A 93 12.89 14.73 -3.87
CA PHE A 93 12.30 13.48 -4.35
C PHE A 93 10.78 13.46 -4.17
N LEU A 94 10.27 13.76 -2.97
CA LEU A 94 8.84 13.71 -2.68
C LEU A 94 8.06 14.76 -3.50
N VAL A 95 8.61 15.96 -3.66
CA VAL A 95 8.02 16.99 -4.52
C VAL A 95 7.98 16.51 -5.98
N GLY A 96 9.05 15.86 -6.47
CA GLY A 96 9.07 15.27 -7.80
C GLY A 96 7.97 14.22 -8.02
N ILE A 97 7.77 13.32 -7.05
CA ILE A 97 6.70 12.32 -7.11
C ILE A 97 5.31 12.96 -7.13
N VAL A 98 5.08 13.99 -6.31
CA VAL A 98 3.80 14.70 -6.29
C VAL A 98 3.55 15.44 -7.60
N ILE A 99 4.56 16.11 -8.16
CA ILE A 99 4.45 16.76 -9.47
C ILE A 99 4.14 15.73 -10.55
N PHE A 100 4.83 14.58 -10.54
CA PHE A 100 4.55 13.51 -11.49
C PHE A 100 3.11 13.01 -11.38
N PHE A 101 2.61 12.75 -10.16
CA PHE A 101 1.22 12.35 -9.95
C PHE A 101 0.21 13.38 -10.48
N LEU A 102 0.48 14.67 -10.27
CA LEU A 102 -0.37 15.75 -10.78
C LEU A 102 -0.34 15.79 -12.32
N MET A 103 0.84 15.67 -12.94
CA MET A 103 0.98 15.61 -14.39
C MET A 103 0.30 14.38 -14.99
N ASP A 104 0.45 13.22 -14.35
CA ASP A 104 -0.17 11.97 -14.77
C ASP A 104 -1.70 12.09 -14.75
N SER A 105 -2.24 12.58 -13.63
CA SER A 105 -3.68 12.74 -13.43
C SER A 105 -4.31 13.82 -14.32
N LEU A 106 -3.60 14.93 -14.58
CA LEU A 106 -4.12 16.06 -15.36
C LEU A 106 -3.89 15.94 -16.86
N CYS A 107 -2.77 15.35 -17.29
CA CYS A 107 -2.32 15.43 -18.68
C CYS A 107 -2.19 14.08 -19.39
N ILE A 108 -1.95 12.96 -18.67
CA ILE A 108 -1.59 11.68 -19.30
C ILE A 108 -2.73 10.68 -19.23
N GLU A 109 -3.13 10.29 -18.03
CA GLU A 109 -4.15 9.26 -17.78
C GLU A 109 -5.55 9.84 -17.59
N GLY A 110 -5.62 11.11 -17.18
CA GLY A 110 -6.88 11.79 -16.91
C GLY A 110 -7.59 11.23 -15.66
N PHE A 111 -8.67 11.90 -15.25
CA PHE A 111 -9.41 11.53 -14.04
C PHE A 111 -10.26 10.26 -14.18
N GLU A 112 -10.57 9.81 -15.39
CA GLU A 112 -11.50 8.69 -15.63
C GLU A 112 -10.83 7.30 -15.56
N SER A 113 -9.50 7.26 -15.45
CA SER A 113 -8.74 6.01 -15.43
C SER A 113 -8.02 5.78 -14.11
N VAL A 114 -7.64 4.52 -13.87
CA VAL A 114 -6.82 4.12 -12.72
C VAL A 114 -5.40 4.66 -12.93
N ALA A 115 -4.82 5.30 -11.92
CA ALA A 115 -3.48 5.90 -11.94
C ALA A 115 -2.34 4.87 -12.11
N CYS A 116 -2.20 4.27 -13.30
CA CYS A 116 -1.32 3.14 -13.58
C CYS A 116 0.14 3.59 -13.70
N TYR A 117 0.45 4.68 -14.41
CA TYR A 117 1.83 5.16 -14.51
C TYR A 117 2.36 5.64 -13.16
N THR A 118 1.54 6.36 -12.38
CA THR A 118 1.89 6.72 -11.00
C THR A 118 2.16 5.48 -10.14
N LEU A 119 1.31 4.45 -10.22
CA LEU A 119 1.54 3.19 -9.52
C LEU A 119 2.86 2.52 -9.90
N VAL A 120 3.16 2.40 -11.20
CA VAL A 120 4.40 1.76 -11.67
C VAL A 120 5.62 2.53 -11.22
N LEU A 121 5.63 3.86 -11.39
CA LEU A 121 6.76 4.69 -11.01
C LEU A 121 7.02 4.63 -9.50
N THR A 122 5.98 4.82 -8.69
CA THR A 122 6.12 4.80 -7.22
C THR A 122 6.55 3.43 -6.71
N SER A 123 6.04 2.35 -7.31
CA SER A 123 6.44 0.97 -6.99
C SER A 123 7.91 0.74 -7.32
N LEU A 124 8.35 1.13 -8.52
CA LEU A 124 9.75 1.01 -8.93
C LEU A 124 10.67 1.79 -7.99
N CYS A 125 10.30 3.03 -7.66
CA CYS A 125 11.03 3.83 -6.69
C CYS A 125 11.10 3.13 -5.33
N TYR A 126 9.97 2.70 -4.77
CA TYR A 126 9.93 2.06 -3.46
C TYR A 126 10.80 0.81 -3.42
N LEU A 127 10.64 -0.09 -4.40
CA LEU A 127 11.39 -1.34 -4.50
C LEU A 127 12.90 -1.08 -4.63
N THR A 128 13.29 -0.11 -5.46
CA THR A 128 14.71 0.25 -5.64
C THR A 128 15.30 0.82 -4.36
N ILE A 129 14.58 1.71 -3.67
CA ILE A 129 15.02 2.29 -2.39
C ILE A 129 15.14 1.20 -1.32
N PHE A 130 14.16 0.30 -1.24
CA PHE A 130 14.18 -0.82 -0.29
C PHE A 130 15.34 -1.79 -0.56
N ALA A 131 15.59 -2.12 -1.83
CA ALA A 131 16.71 -2.97 -2.22
C ALA A 131 18.06 -2.31 -1.89
N ALA A 132 18.21 -1.01 -2.17
CA ALA A 132 19.41 -0.25 -1.81
C ALA A 132 19.61 -0.18 -0.30
N TYR A 133 18.53 0.03 0.47
CA TYR A 133 18.55 0.01 1.93
C TYR A 133 18.99 -1.36 2.47
N SER A 134 18.39 -2.44 1.98
CA SER A 134 18.74 -3.81 2.37
C SER A 134 20.19 -4.16 2.03
N THR A 135 20.65 -3.77 0.83
CA THR A 135 22.04 -3.96 0.41
C THR A 135 23.00 -3.21 1.32
N LYS A 136 22.67 -1.99 1.75
CA LYS A 136 23.48 -1.23 2.70
C LYS A 136 23.56 -1.91 4.07
N LEU A 137 22.46 -2.50 4.55
CA LEU A 137 22.46 -3.26 5.79
C LEU A 137 23.36 -4.51 5.70
N LEU A 138 23.28 -5.26 4.60
CA LEU A 138 24.13 -6.43 4.34
C LEU A 138 25.61 -6.04 4.28
N LYS A 139 25.96 -4.98 3.56
CA LYS A 139 27.34 -4.48 3.48
C LYS A 139 27.93 -4.08 4.82
N ASN A 140 27.08 -3.67 5.77
CA ASN A 140 27.49 -3.28 7.11
C ASN A 140 27.40 -4.45 8.12
N GLU A 141 27.15 -5.68 7.66
CA GLU A 141 26.95 -6.88 8.49
C GLU A 141 25.89 -6.71 9.60
N ASN A 142 24.93 -5.80 9.40
CA ASN A 142 23.93 -5.48 10.40
C ASN A 142 22.72 -6.42 10.28
N PHE A 143 22.93 -7.69 10.60
CA PHE A 143 21.88 -8.72 10.54
C PHE A 143 20.73 -8.44 11.51
N ASN A 144 21.02 -7.78 12.64
CA ASN A 144 20.01 -7.39 13.64
C ASN A 144 18.97 -6.42 13.05
N ALA A 145 19.35 -5.59 12.08
CA ALA A 145 18.43 -4.66 11.43
C ALA A 145 17.33 -5.39 10.63
N PHE A 146 17.57 -6.61 10.14
CA PHE A 146 16.54 -7.41 9.44
C PHE A 146 15.47 -7.97 10.39
N MET A 147 15.81 -8.12 11.67
CA MET A 147 14.87 -8.58 12.70
C MET A 147 14.14 -7.43 13.40
N ALA A 148 14.57 -6.19 13.17
CA ALA A 148 13.99 -5.00 13.76
C ALA A 148 12.57 -4.75 13.25
N ASP A 149 11.70 -4.24 14.12
CA ASP A 149 10.29 -3.97 13.80
C ASP A 149 10.12 -3.04 12.60
N ARG A 150 11.03 -2.07 12.46
CA ARG A 150 11.02 -1.15 11.33
C ARG A 150 11.27 -1.85 9.99
N PHE A 151 12.05 -2.95 9.96
CA PHE A 151 12.24 -3.72 8.75
C PHE A 151 10.95 -4.44 8.34
N ILE A 152 10.20 -4.99 9.31
CA ILE A 152 8.87 -5.58 9.07
C ILE A 152 7.91 -4.54 8.48
N LEU A 153 7.90 -3.34 9.05
CA LEU A 153 7.06 -2.26 8.55
C LEU A 153 7.40 -1.89 7.10
N LEU A 154 8.69 -1.75 6.78
CA LEU A 154 9.14 -1.38 5.43
C LEU A 154 9.05 -2.53 4.42
N SER A 155 8.98 -3.78 4.86
CA SER A 155 8.83 -4.93 3.96
C SER A 155 7.36 -5.26 3.67
N ALA A 156 6.43 -4.84 4.53
CA ALA A 156 4.99 -5.09 4.37
C ALA A 156 4.44 -4.76 2.96
N PRO A 157 4.73 -3.61 2.34
CA PRO A 157 4.13 -3.25 1.05
C PRO A 157 4.86 -3.85 -0.17
N LEU A 158 5.92 -4.67 0.00
CA LEU A 158 6.70 -5.15 -1.14
C LEU A 158 5.87 -5.97 -2.12
N LEU A 159 5.08 -6.92 -1.62
CA LEU A 159 4.18 -7.71 -2.47
C LEU A 159 3.06 -6.87 -3.07
N PHE A 160 2.58 -5.85 -2.36
CA PHE A 160 1.61 -4.90 -2.89
C PHE A 160 2.20 -4.17 -4.11
N PHE A 161 3.37 -3.55 -3.96
CA PHE A 161 4.02 -2.81 -5.05
C PHE A 161 4.37 -3.71 -6.24
N PHE A 162 4.89 -4.92 -5.98
CA PHE A 162 5.22 -5.87 -7.03
C PHE A 162 3.97 -6.41 -7.74
N GLY A 163 3.00 -6.93 -6.99
CA GLY A 163 1.82 -7.57 -7.53
C GLY A 163 0.88 -6.60 -8.24
N MET A 164 0.64 -5.42 -7.66
CA MET A 164 -0.21 -4.41 -8.31
C MET A 164 0.44 -3.86 -9.57
N SER A 165 1.76 -3.63 -9.57
CA SER A 165 2.47 -3.20 -10.78
C SER A 165 2.48 -4.27 -11.87
N ALA A 166 2.58 -5.56 -11.52
CA ALA A 166 2.53 -6.64 -12.49
C ALA A 166 1.16 -6.71 -13.20
N ILE A 167 0.07 -6.43 -12.48
CA ILE A 167 -1.28 -6.48 -13.05
C ILE A 167 -1.64 -5.20 -13.79
N LEU A 168 -1.33 -4.03 -13.24
CA LEU A 168 -1.78 -2.74 -13.77
C LEU A 168 -0.75 -2.06 -14.67
N GLY A 169 0.54 -2.43 -14.57
CA GLY A 169 1.62 -1.73 -15.26
C GLY A 169 1.65 -1.90 -16.78
N PHE A 170 1.03 -2.97 -17.29
CA PHE A 170 0.89 -3.17 -18.74
C PHE A 170 -0.34 -2.48 -19.33
N ARG A 171 -1.19 -1.86 -18.49
CA ARG A 171 -2.45 -1.18 -18.89
C ARG A 171 -3.38 -2.06 -19.73
N SER A 172 -3.18 -3.37 -19.71
CA SER A 172 -3.88 -4.33 -20.55
C SER A 172 -5.07 -4.89 -19.77
N ASN A 173 -6.29 -4.51 -20.17
CA ASN A 173 -7.54 -5.12 -19.69
C ASN A 173 -7.58 -6.66 -19.76
N PRO A 174 -6.93 -7.34 -20.74
CA PRO A 174 -6.94 -8.79 -20.77
C PRO A 174 -6.31 -9.40 -19.52
N LEU A 175 -5.15 -8.93 -19.06
CA LEU A 175 -4.42 -9.56 -17.95
C LEU A 175 -5.19 -9.51 -16.63
N SER A 176 -5.89 -8.40 -16.36
CA SER A 176 -6.69 -8.24 -15.14
C SER A 176 -7.97 -9.07 -15.16
N THR A 177 -8.49 -9.37 -16.35
CA THR A 177 -9.72 -10.14 -16.56
C THR A 177 -9.46 -11.62 -16.89
N THR A 178 -8.22 -12.01 -17.21
CA THR A 178 -7.83 -13.40 -17.46
C THR A 178 -8.22 -14.25 -16.26
N GLU A 179 -8.97 -15.32 -16.52
CA GLU A 179 -9.40 -16.25 -15.49
C GLU A 179 -8.46 -17.45 -15.39
N ILE A 180 -8.13 -17.84 -14.16
CA ILE A 180 -7.47 -19.09 -13.84
C ILE A 180 -8.44 -19.87 -12.97
N ASN A 181 -8.90 -21.02 -13.45
CA ASN A 181 -9.92 -21.84 -12.77
C ASN A 181 -11.19 -21.06 -12.36
N GLY A 182 -11.68 -20.17 -13.24
CA GLY A 182 -12.89 -19.36 -13.00
C GLY A 182 -12.71 -18.19 -12.02
N ILE A 183 -11.48 -17.89 -11.60
CA ILE A 183 -11.14 -16.74 -10.76
C ILE A 183 -10.25 -15.79 -11.56
N GLN A 184 -10.65 -14.53 -11.65
CA GLN A 184 -9.84 -13.49 -12.30
C GLN A 184 -8.47 -13.37 -11.64
N LEU A 185 -7.42 -13.27 -12.46
CA LEU A 185 -6.03 -13.11 -12.01
C LEU A 185 -5.86 -11.92 -11.06
N TYR A 186 -6.56 -10.81 -11.33
CA TYR A 186 -6.59 -9.65 -10.42
C TYR A 186 -7.03 -10.04 -9.00
N LYS A 187 -8.07 -10.88 -8.87
CA LYS A 187 -8.55 -11.34 -7.55
C LYS A 187 -7.51 -12.21 -6.85
N ILE A 188 -6.88 -13.14 -7.58
CA ILE A 188 -5.84 -14.03 -7.04
C ILE A 188 -4.65 -13.22 -6.49
N VAL A 189 -4.17 -12.26 -7.28
CA VAL A 189 -3.07 -11.37 -6.88
C VAL A 189 -3.48 -10.53 -5.67
N ASN A 190 -4.67 -9.94 -5.69
CA ASN A 190 -5.16 -9.12 -4.58
C ASN A 190 -5.30 -9.92 -3.26
N ILE A 191 -5.78 -11.18 -3.32
CA ILE A 191 -5.83 -12.07 -2.15
C ILE A 191 -4.43 -12.31 -1.60
N THR A 192 -3.50 -12.70 -2.46
CA THR A 192 -2.10 -12.98 -2.08
C THR A 192 -1.45 -11.77 -1.40
N ILE A 193 -1.69 -10.58 -1.97
CA ILE A 193 -1.21 -9.32 -1.42
C ILE A 193 -1.81 -9.09 -0.02
N ASN A 194 -3.13 -9.13 0.13
CA ASN A 194 -3.80 -8.78 1.39
C ASN A 194 -3.47 -9.75 2.53
N VAL A 195 -3.38 -11.05 2.23
CA VAL A 195 -3.02 -12.11 3.20
C VAL A 195 -1.56 -11.99 3.66
N THR A 196 -0.71 -11.29 2.92
CA THR A 196 0.67 -11.01 3.38
C THR A 196 0.77 -9.64 4.04
N TYR A 197 0.19 -8.63 3.40
CA TYR A 197 0.30 -7.22 3.77
C TYR A 197 -0.27 -6.93 5.17
N TYR A 198 -1.56 -7.24 5.40
CA TYR A 198 -2.20 -6.92 6.67
C TYR A 198 -1.64 -7.73 7.85
N PRO A 199 -1.35 -9.04 7.70
CA PRO A 199 -0.69 -9.78 8.77
C PRO A 199 0.69 -9.26 9.14
N LEU A 200 1.52 -8.82 8.18
CA LEU A 200 2.81 -8.18 8.51
C LEU A 200 2.63 -6.88 9.30
N LEU A 201 1.64 -6.06 8.93
CA LEU A 201 1.29 -4.86 9.70
C LEU A 201 0.78 -5.18 11.10
N LEU A 202 -0.06 -6.21 11.26
CA LEU A 202 -0.52 -6.66 12.58
C LEU A 202 0.63 -7.18 13.45
N VAL A 203 1.56 -7.94 12.88
CA VAL A 203 2.77 -8.39 13.58
C VAL A 203 3.59 -7.18 14.04
N TYR A 204 3.78 -6.19 13.17
CA TYR A 204 4.46 -4.95 13.54
C TYR A 204 3.76 -4.23 14.71
N ILE A 205 2.45 -4.01 14.61
CA ILE A 205 1.64 -3.35 15.66
C ILE A 205 1.73 -4.11 16.98
N TYR A 206 1.64 -5.43 16.93
CA TYR A 206 1.73 -6.30 18.12
C TYR A 206 3.09 -6.16 18.82
N ARG A 207 4.19 -6.15 18.06
CA ARG A 207 5.54 -5.97 18.62
C ARG A 207 5.71 -4.59 19.26
N GLN A 208 5.19 -3.54 18.62
CA GLN A 208 5.17 -2.19 19.18
C GLN A 208 4.40 -2.14 20.51
N LYS A 209 3.20 -2.74 20.57
CA LYS A 209 2.43 -2.84 21.82
C LYS A 209 3.25 -3.48 22.95
N LYS A 210 3.92 -4.62 22.67
CA LYS A 210 4.72 -5.32 23.68
C LYS A 210 5.86 -4.47 24.22
N ALA A 211 6.48 -3.65 23.37
CA ALA A 211 7.55 -2.74 23.78
C ALA A 211 7.09 -1.59 24.69
N TYR A 212 5.81 -1.19 24.65
CA TYR A 212 5.25 -0.14 25.51
C TYR A 212 4.74 -0.62 26.88
N VAL A 213 4.56 -1.94 27.06
CA VAL A 213 4.02 -2.53 28.29
C VAL A 213 5.14 -2.98 29.25
N ILE A 214 6.41 -2.82 28.85
CA ILE A 214 7.62 -3.10 29.65
C ILE A 214 8.23 -1.77 30.04
#